data_AF-A0A9N8PU38-F1
#
_entry.id   AF-A0A9N8PU38-F1
#
_cell.length_a   1.000
_cell.length_b   1.000
_cell.length_c   1.000
_cell.angle_alpha   90.00
_cell.angle_beta   90.00
_cell.angle_gamma   90.00
#
_symmetry.space_group_name_H-M   'P 1'
#
loop_
_entity.id
_entity.type
_entity.pdbx_description
1 polymer ?
#
loop_
_entity_poly.entity_id
_entity_poly.type
_entity_poly.pdbx_seq_one_letter_code
_entity_poly.pdbx_strand_id
1 'polypeptide(L)'
;VGETLQIVLASTLNLDGTKEDVSKGWREKGSEENSLADMFDYVCWGKVYRFEEGEGENIKVYVSFGGLLLYLEGPYKKLTPLRIDYIYLLIKK
;
A
#
# COMPACT_ATOMS: atom_id res chain seq x y z
N VAL A 1 8.91 -21.47 1.44
CA VAL A 1 8.03 -21.79 2.60
C VAL A 1 8.90 -21.69 3.85
N GLY A 2 8.51 -20.89 4.84
CA GLY A 2 9.35 -20.60 6.02
C GLY A 2 10.24 -19.35 5.90
N GLU A 3 10.07 -18.57 4.84
CA GLU A 3 10.72 -17.25 4.72
C GLU A 3 9.86 -16.19 5.42
N THR A 4 10.50 -15.31 6.18
CA THR A 4 9.86 -14.12 6.75
C THR A 4 9.87 -13.05 5.68
N LEU A 5 8.70 -12.47 5.37
CA LEU A 5 8.60 -11.35 4.45
C LEU A 5 8.25 -10.09 5.24
N GLN A 6 8.96 -9.00 4.96
CA GLN A 6 8.58 -7.69 5.46
C GLN A 6 7.60 -7.06 4.46
N ILE A 7 6.38 -6.79 4.93
CA ILE A 7 5.32 -6.16 4.14
C ILE A 7 5.06 -4.76 4.67
N VAL A 8 5.07 -3.77 3.78
CA VAL A 8 4.78 -2.37 4.09
C VAL A 8 3.69 -1.88 3.15
N LEU A 9 2.70 -1.16 3.71
CA LEU A 9 1.67 -0.46 2.95
C LEU A 9 1.95 1.04 3.02
N ALA A 10 2.10 1.68 1.87
CA ALA A 10 2.42 3.10 1.77
C ALA A 10 1.37 3.84 0.93
N SER A 11 1.10 5.10 1.28
CA SER A 11 0.22 5.98 0.49
C SER A 11 0.93 6.75 -0.62
N THR A 12 2.28 6.72 -0.64
CA THR A 12 3.12 7.41 -1.62
C THR A 12 4.47 6.69 -1.71
N LEU A 13 5.15 6.80 -2.86
CA LEU A 13 6.54 6.35 -3.03
C LEU A 13 7.56 7.46 -2.75
N ASN A 14 7.12 8.70 -2.55
CA ASN A 14 8.01 9.83 -2.30
C ASN A 14 8.60 9.73 -0.90
N LEU A 15 9.92 9.87 -0.80
CA LEU A 15 10.66 9.76 0.47
C LEU A 15 10.31 10.88 1.47
N ASP A 16 9.84 12.02 0.97
CA ASP A 16 9.40 13.17 1.77
C ASP A 16 7.95 13.03 2.28
N GLY A 17 7.25 11.95 1.91
CA GLY A 17 5.86 11.70 2.30
C GLY A 17 4.84 12.56 1.53
N THR A 18 5.25 13.34 0.52
CA THR A 18 4.31 14.06 -0.33
C THR A 18 3.44 13.08 -1.11
N LYS A 19 2.13 13.34 -1.15
CA LYS A 19 1.20 12.47 -1.89
C LYS A 19 1.42 12.65 -3.39
N GLU A 20 1.57 11.54 -4.09
CA GLU A 20 1.54 11.56 -5.55
C GLU A 20 0.16 12.00 -6.05
N ASP A 21 0.17 12.88 -7.03
CA ASP A 21 -1.03 13.33 -7.69
C ASP A 21 -1.45 12.26 -8.70
N VAL A 22 -2.43 11.45 -8.31
CA VAL A 22 -2.97 10.34 -9.13
C VAL A 22 -3.48 10.84 -10.49
N SER A 23 -3.81 12.12 -10.63
CA SER A 23 -4.25 12.71 -11.91
C SER A 23 -3.13 12.89 -12.93
N LYS A 24 -1.85 12.89 -12.50
CA LYS A 24 -0.71 13.17 -13.37
C LYS A 24 -0.25 11.99 -14.23
N GLY A 25 -0.89 10.82 -14.08
CA GLY A 25 -0.53 9.61 -14.80
C GLY A 25 0.84 9.06 -14.38
N TRP A 26 1.09 7.78 -14.67
CA TRP A 26 2.38 7.18 -14.38
C TRP A 26 3.45 7.67 -15.36
N ARG A 27 4.64 7.96 -14.86
CA ARG A 27 5.83 8.31 -15.65
C ARG A 27 7.02 7.50 -15.17
N GLU A 28 7.91 7.18 -16.08
CA GLU A 28 9.22 6.64 -15.71
C GLU A 28 9.98 7.71 -14.92
N LYS A 29 10.52 7.31 -13.76
CA LYS A 29 11.37 8.17 -12.94
C LYS A 29 12.75 8.29 -13.58
N GLY A 30 13.34 9.48 -13.50
CA GLY A 30 14.72 9.68 -13.95
C GLY A 30 15.69 8.91 -13.05
N SER A 31 16.86 8.54 -13.58
CA SER A 31 17.88 7.76 -12.85
C SER A 31 18.41 8.42 -11.57
N GLU A 32 18.11 9.69 -11.32
CA GLU A 32 18.49 10.45 -10.11
C GLU A 32 17.37 10.54 -9.06
N GLU A 33 16.16 10.06 -9.36
CA GLU A 33 14.99 10.15 -8.47
C GLU A 33 14.83 8.87 -7.63
N ASN A 34 15.58 8.78 -6.53
CA ASN A 34 15.39 7.71 -5.55
C ASN A 34 13.99 7.76 -4.91
N SER A 35 13.41 6.60 -4.66
CA SER A 35 12.08 6.43 -4.11
C SER A 35 12.01 5.29 -3.10
N LEU A 36 10.88 5.18 -2.39
CA LEU A 36 10.63 4.05 -1.50
C LEU A 36 10.70 2.72 -2.25
N ALA A 37 10.36 2.68 -3.55
CA ALA A 37 10.36 1.46 -4.34
C ALA A 37 11.76 0.81 -4.43
N ASP A 38 12.82 1.63 -4.46
CA ASP A 38 14.20 1.15 -4.63
C ASP A 38 14.73 0.37 -3.41
N MET A 39 14.02 0.44 -2.28
CA MET A 39 14.40 -0.25 -1.03
C MET A 39 13.74 -1.63 -0.87
N PHE A 40 12.81 -2.00 -1.76
CA PHE A 40 11.99 -3.21 -1.67
C PHE A 40 12.11 -4.05 -2.94
N ASP A 41 11.95 -5.37 -2.80
CA ASP A 41 12.09 -6.32 -3.90
C ASP A 41 10.84 -6.39 -4.79
N TYR A 42 9.69 -5.98 -4.25
CA TYR A 42 8.41 -6.01 -4.94
C TYR A 42 7.55 -4.80 -4.58
N VAL A 43 6.96 -4.19 -5.61
CA VAL A 43 6.08 -3.02 -5.49
C VAL A 43 4.82 -3.26 -6.31
N CYS A 44 3.66 -2.99 -5.72
CA CYS A 44 2.38 -3.12 -6.41
C CYS A 44 1.44 -1.96 -6.07
N TRP A 45 0.85 -1.33 -7.08
CA TRP A 45 -0.13 -0.27 -6.90
C TRP A 45 -1.54 -0.84 -6.95
N GLY A 46 -2.38 -0.47 -5.98
CA GLY A 46 -3.73 -1.00 -5.85
C GLY A 46 -4.70 0.01 -5.27
N LYS A 47 -5.97 -0.39 -5.28
CA LYS A 47 -7.07 0.40 -4.74
C LYS A 47 -7.76 -0.36 -3.62
N VAL A 48 -7.98 0.31 -2.49
CA VAL A 48 -8.88 -0.16 -1.43
C VAL A 48 -10.30 -0.02 -1.96
N TYR A 49 -10.98 -1.14 -2.16
CA TYR A 49 -12.33 -1.14 -2.76
C TYR A 49 -13.43 -1.42 -1.74
N ARG A 50 -13.09 -2.02 -0.59
CA ARG A 50 -14.02 -2.27 0.51
C ARG A 50 -13.30 -2.09 1.83
N PHE A 51 -13.96 -1.40 2.74
CA PHE A 51 -13.51 -1.14 4.09
C PHE A 51 -14.68 -1.40 5.02
N GLU A 52 -14.51 -2.31 5.98
CA GLU A 52 -15.57 -2.69 6.92
C GLU A 52 -15.13 -2.38 8.34
N GLU A 53 -15.86 -1.45 8.94
CA GLU A 53 -15.82 -1.19 10.37
C GLU A 53 -16.80 -2.17 11.01
N GLY A 54 -16.29 -3.29 11.53
CA GLY A 54 -17.11 -4.29 12.21
C GLY A 54 -17.60 -3.82 13.59
N GLU A 55 -18.46 -4.61 14.23
CA GLU A 55 -18.80 -4.44 15.64
C GLU A 55 -17.63 -4.96 16.51
N GLY A 56 -16.69 -4.08 16.85
CA GLY A 56 -15.54 -4.41 17.69
C GLY A 56 -14.32 -3.49 17.48
N GLU A 57 -13.17 -3.87 18.04
CA GLU A 57 -11.91 -3.12 17.89
C GLU A 57 -11.15 -3.43 16.58
N ASN A 58 -11.58 -4.45 15.84
CA ASN A 58 -10.95 -4.89 14.60
C ASN A 58 -11.74 -4.46 13.37
N ILE A 59 -11.01 -4.11 12.31
CA ILE A 59 -11.57 -3.74 11.01
C ILE A 59 -11.00 -4.60 9.90
N LYS A 60 -11.77 -4.70 8.81
CA LYS A 60 -11.41 -5.49 7.63
C LYS A 60 -11.19 -4.57 6.44
N VAL A 61 -10.07 -4.78 5.75
CA VAL A 61 -9.65 -3.99 4.59
C VAL A 61 -9.46 -4.92 3.40
N TYR A 62 -10.06 -4.56 2.28
CA TYR A 62 -9.94 -5.32 1.03
C TYR A 62 -9.33 -4.42 -0.05
N VAL A 63 -8.25 -4.91 -0.65
CA VAL A 63 -7.47 -4.18 -1.64
C VAL A 63 -7.39 -5.00 -2.93
N SER A 64 -7.52 -4.32 -4.06
CA SER A 64 -7.33 -4.90 -5.38
C SER A 64 -6.14 -4.25 -6.07
N PHE A 65 -5.17 -5.06 -6.48
CA PHE A 65 -4.02 -4.65 -7.26
C PHE A 65 -4.19 -5.15 -8.70
N GLY A 66 -5.17 -4.61 -9.41
CA GLY A 66 -5.43 -4.97 -10.81
C GLY A 66 -5.91 -6.42 -11.02
N GLY A 67 -6.59 -7.01 -10.03
CA GLY A 67 -7.07 -8.39 -10.06
C GLY A 67 -6.43 -9.30 -9.01
N LEU A 68 -5.30 -8.89 -8.44
CA LEU A 68 -4.73 -9.52 -7.24
C LEU A 68 -5.45 -8.98 -6.01
N LEU A 69 -6.02 -9.87 -5.19
CA LEU A 69 -6.81 -9.50 -4.02
C LEU A 69 -6.00 -9.66 -2.75
N LEU A 70 -6.12 -8.69 -1.85
CA LEU A 70 -5.56 -8.72 -0.51
C LEU A 70 -6.66 -8.47 0.52
N TYR A 71 -6.69 -9.33 1.54
CA TYR A 71 -7.55 -9.20 2.71
C TYR A 71 -6.67 -8.97 3.94
N LEU A 72 -6.98 -7.94 4.71
CA LEU A 72 -6.32 -7.63 5.98
C LEU A 72 -7.35 -7.42 7.08
N GLU A 73 -7.08 -7.99 8.25
CA GLU A 73 -7.88 -7.81 9.45
C GLU A 73 -6.96 -7.42 10.62
N GLY A 74 -7.37 -6.43 11.40
CA GLY A 74 -6.58 -5.98 12.52
C GLY A 74 -7.16 -4.77 13.25
N PRO A 75 -6.41 -4.23 14.23
CA PRO A 75 -6.90 -3.20 15.12
C PRO A 75 -7.17 -1.89 14.39
N TYR A 76 -8.27 -1.21 14.76
CA TYR A 76 -8.71 0.06 14.17
C TYR A 76 -7.54 1.06 14.01
N LYS A 77 -6.82 1.35 15.10
CA LYS A 77 -5.75 2.36 15.15
C LYS A 77 -4.66 2.21 14.08
N LYS A 78 -4.38 0.98 13.62
CA LYS A 78 -3.34 0.71 12.62
C LYS A 78 -3.87 0.75 11.19
N LEU A 79 -5.15 0.44 11.01
CA LEU A 79 -5.76 0.28 9.68
C LEU A 79 -6.60 1.49 9.27
N THR A 80 -6.92 2.43 10.17
CA THR A 80 -7.58 3.70 9.83
C THR A 80 -6.88 4.49 8.72
N PRO A 81 -5.53 4.62 8.69
CA PRO A 81 -4.84 5.35 7.63
C PRO A 81 -5.01 4.72 6.24
N LEU A 82 -5.40 3.45 6.15
CA LEU A 82 -5.61 2.73 4.90
C LEU A 82 -6.99 2.98 4.28
N ARG A 83 -7.80 3.88 4.85
CA ARG A 83 -9.05 4.33 4.21
C ARG A 83 -8.80 5.14 2.91
N ILE A 84 -7.54 5.44 2.60
CA ILE A 84 -7.12 6.09 1.36
C ILE A 84 -7.48 5.21 0.16
N ASP A 85 -7.91 5.83 -0.96
CA ASP A 85 -8.31 5.12 -2.18
C ASP A 85 -7.18 4.25 -2.73
N TYR A 86 -6.00 4.82 -2.96
CA TYR A 86 -4.88 4.11 -3.58
C TYR A 86 -3.72 3.88 -2.61
N ILE A 87 -3.13 2.68 -2.69
CA ILE A 87 -2.03 2.26 -1.84
C ILE A 87 -0.97 1.50 -2.64
N TYR A 88 0.27 1.57 -2.15
CA TYR A 88 1.38 0.75 -2.60
C TYR A 88 1.61 -0.40 -1.61
N LEU A 89 1.67 -1.62 -2.13
CA LEU A 89 2.17 -2.80 -1.44
C LEU A 89 3.66 -2.94 -1.73
N LEU A 90 4.47 -2.91 -0.69
CA LEU A 90 5.93 -3.05 -0.75
C LEU A 90 6.33 -4.31 0.00
N ILE A 91 7.10 -5.19 -0.62
CA ILE A 91 7.57 -6.44 0.00
C ILE A 91 9.09 -6.53 -0.13
N LYS A 92 9.73 -6.88 0.99
CA LYS A 92 11.14 -7.18 1.07
C LYS A 92 11.35 -8.56 1.69
N LYS A 93 12.32 -9.30 1.16
CA LYS A 93 12.76 -10.58 1.72
C LYS A 93 13.69 -10.39 2.92
#